data_AF-A0A5C6B057-F1
#
_entry.id   AF-A0A5C6B057-F1
#
_cell.length_a   1.000
_cell.length_b   1.000
_cell.length_c   1.000
_cell.angle_alpha   90.00
_cell.angle_beta   90.00
_cell.angle_gamma   90.00
#
_symmetry.space_group_name_H-M   'P 1'
#
loop_
_entity.id
_entity.type
_entity.pdbx_description
1 polymer ?
#
loop_
_entity_poly.entity_id
_entity_poly.type
_entity_poly.pdbx_seq_one_letter_code
_entity_poly.pdbx_strand_id
1 'polypeptide(L)'
;MRKTTAGLLMAFVVGASSWLGFPQQANAAIISARGGTVTLDGQTGLEWLDMTASTGFGFQEIQSELLPGGQFEGFRLATRAEVRTFWENAGATNIANSGNSSINYQPGNYSAINALQSLMGAPDNGFNVGIDSIMTYGLSADIIAVLGNDRVAMPGMGIDTAGTLGYATLAQYANPLDASGSSTFGSWLVRDTDLPLVISIGDGSRSLDLVTGNVWLDMPLSTGLGFQEIQSELLPGGQFEGFRLATRDEVRELWESAGFVDIAASGNSSTNYTTANFSGASYLQGLMGAPDAGFNVGIDSIMTYGLSADIIDVLGNDRVAMPGMGVDTAGTLGYATLAQYANPLDASGSSTFGSWLVSDTPISGVVHAVPEPSSLVLFAVGVIGLGTFAGRARRCR
;
A
#
# COMPACT_ATOMS: atom_id res chain seq x y z
N MET A 1 -55.84 16.08 54.11
CA MET A 1 -54.86 16.83 53.29
C MET A 1 -53.46 16.27 53.52
N ARG A 2 -52.97 15.38 52.65
CA ARG A 2 -51.55 15.06 52.50
C ARG A 2 -51.33 14.80 51.00
N LYS A 3 -50.61 15.71 50.34
CA LYS A 3 -50.20 15.58 48.94
C LYS A 3 -48.87 14.82 48.93
N THR A 4 -48.85 13.62 48.36
CA THR A 4 -47.62 12.91 47.99
C THR A 4 -47.31 13.23 46.54
N THR A 5 -46.35 14.12 46.32
CA THR A 5 -45.82 14.46 45.01
C THR A 5 -44.78 13.41 44.63
N ALA A 6 -45.12 12.52 43.72
CA ALA A 6 -44.17 11.61 43.08
C ALA A 6 -43.36 12.42 42.06
N GLY A 7 -42.08 12.69 42.39
CA GLY A 7 -41.11 13.25 41.46
C GLY A 7 -40.58 12.16 40.53
N LEU A 8 -41.06 12.16 39.30
CA LEU A 8 -40.54 11.33 38.21
C LEU A 8 -39.24 11.98 37.69
N LEU A 9 -38.09 11.43 38.09
CA LEU A 9 -36.78 11.88 37.62
C LEU A 9 -36.44 11.10 36.33
N MET A 10 -36.81 11.67 35.18
CA MET A 10 -36.41 11.16 33.86
C MET A 10 -34.97 11.61 33.60
N ALA A 11 -34.02 10.71 33.79
CA ALA A 11 -32.63 10.92 33.37
C ALA A 11 -32.51 10.61 31.88
N PHE A 12 -32.45 11.67 31.06
CA PHE A 12 -32.09 11.57 29.65
C PHE A 12 -30.57 11.37 29.54
N VAL A 13 -30.14 10.12 29.34
CA VAL A 13 -28.76 9.82 28.95
C VAL A 13 -28.67 10.03 27.45
N VAL A 14 -28.27 11.24 27.03
CA VAL A 14 -27.81 11.50 25.67
C VAL A 14 -26.44 10.84 25.56
N GLY A 15 -26.42 9.61 25.06
CA GLY A 15 -25.20 8.90 24.71
C GLY A 15 -24.57 9.55 23.50
N ALA A 16 -23.68 10.52 23.73
CA ALA A 16 -22.73 10.95 22.72
C ALA A 16 -21.76 9.79 22.45
N SER A 17 -22.11 8.94 21.49
CA SER A 17 -21.18 8.00 20.89
C SER A 17 -20.24 8.79 19.98
N SER A 18 -19.27 9.47 20.58
CA SER A 18 -18.10 9.98 19.88
C SER A 18 -17.35 8.77 19.35
N TRP A 19 -17.61 8.45 18.08
CA TRP A 19 -16.76 7.59 17.29
C TRP A 19 -15.37 8.23 17.27
N LEU A 20 -14.49 7.75 18.16
CA LEU A 20 -13.06 7.94 18.02
C LEU A 20 -12.65 7.07 16.84
N GLY A 21 -12.72 7.63 15.64
CA GLY A 21 -12.09 7.06 14.46
C GLY A 21 -10.60 7.05 14.71
N PHE A 22 -10.08 5.94 15.22
CA PHE A 22 -8.64 5.70 15.14
C PHE A 22 -8.30 5.69 13.66
N PRO A 23 -7.29 6.46 13.22
CA PRO A 23 -6.83 6.37 11.83
C PRO A 23 -6.45 4.91 11.59
N GLN A 24 -7.25 4.24 10.76
CA GLN A 24 -6.94 2.90 10.33
C GLN A 24 -5.75 3.06 9.38
N GLN A 25 -4.57 2.68 9.85
CA GLN A 25 -3.38 2.70 9.01
C GLN A 25 -3.66 1.80 7.81
N ALA A 26 -3.77 2.39 6.63
CA ALA A 26 -3.86 1.64 5.39
C ALA A 26 -2.53 0.87 5.27
N ASN A 27 -2.54 -0.42 5.60
CA ASN A 27 -1.39 -1.27 5.32
C ASN A 27 -1.29 -1.38 3.81
N ALA A 28 -0.27 -0.76 3.21
CA ALA A 28 -0.14 -0.77 1.76
C ALA A 28 -0.05 -2.22 1.23
N ALA A 29 -0.58 -2.40 0.03
CA ALA A 29 -0.89 -3.73 -0.47
C ALA A 29 0.38 -4.48 -0.88
N ILE A 30 0.54 -5.71 -0.37
CA ILE A 30 1.44 -6.68 -0.97
C ILE A 30 0.65 -7.41 -2.06
N ILE A 31 1.09 -7.31 -3.32
CA ILE A 31 0.37 -7.87 -4.46
C ILE A 31 1.24 -8.78 -5.32
N SER A 32 0.64 -9.80 -5.92
CA SER A 32 1.30 -10.58 -6.96
C SER A 32 1.37 -9.75 -8.24
N ALA A 33 2.56 -9.62 -8.81
CA ALA A 33 2.86 -8.88 -10.02
C ALA A 33 3.42 -9.82 -11.12
N ARG A 34 3.43 -9.31 -12.36
CA ARG A 34 4.13 -9.91 -13.52
C ARG A 34 3.87 -11.40 -13.77
N GLY A 35 2.63 -11.86 -13.60
CA GLY A 35 2.24 -13.23 -13.92
C GLY A 35 2.51 -14.25 -12.82
N GLY A 36 2.66 -13.81 -11.57
CA GLY A 36 2.67 -14.72 -10.41
C GLY A 36 4.03 -15.29 -10.06
N THR A 37 5.11 -14.58 -10.38
CA THR A 37 6.48 -14.94 -10.00
C THR A 37 7.22 -13.81 -9.26
N VAL A 38 6.57 -12.66 -9.13
CA VAL A 38 7.09 -11.48 -8.45
C VAL A 38 6.00 -10.95 -7.53
N THR A 39 6.39 -10.55 -6.33
CA THR A 39 5.55 -9.93 -5.33
C THR A 39 5.98 -8.48 -5.15
N LEU A 40 5.09 -7.52 -5.33
CA LEU A 40 5.38 -6.10 -5.12
C LEU A 40 5.06 -5.69 -3.68
N ASP A 41 6.03 -5.09 -3.00
CA ASP A 41 5.84 -4.39 -1.74
C ASP A 41 5.52 -2.92 -2.03
N GLY A 42 4.23 -2.55 -2.00
CA GLY A 42 3.77 -1.20 -2.31
C GLY A 42 4.32 -0.11 -1.40
N GLN A 43 4.81 -0.45 -0.20
CA GLN A 43 5.38 0.56 0.73
C GLN A 43 6.81 0.93 0.39
N THR A 44 7.61 -0.04 -0.06
CA THR A 44 9.03 0.16 -0.37
C THR A 44 9.28 0.36 -1.86
N GLY A 45 8.32 0.03 -2.71
CA GLY A 45 8.51 -0.01 -4.15
C GLY A 45 9.43 -1.15 -4.59
N LEU A 46 9.61 -2.18 -3.76
CA LEU A 46 10.49 -3.30 -4.05
C LEU A 46 9.70 -4.47 -4.67
N GLU A 47 10.20 -4.98 -5.79
CA GLU A 47 9.74 -6.23 -6.39
C GLU A 47 10.55 -7.40 -5.81
N TRP A 48 9.85 -8.34 -5.18
CA TRP A 48 10.39 -9.55 -4.56
C TRP A 48 10.18 -10.73 -5.50
N LEU A 49 11.24 -11.45 -5.87
CA LEU A 49 11.08 -12.68 -6.63
C LEU A 49 10.48 -13.77 -5.72
N ASP A 50 9.51 -14.51 -6.24
CA ASP A 50 8.92 -15.63 -5.52
C ASP A 50 9.97 -16.69 -5.18
N MET A 51 9.89 -17.23 -3.96
CA MET A 51 10.90 -18.13 -3.39
C MET A 51 11.09 -19.39 -4.23
N THR A 52 10.01 -19.87 -4.87
CA THR A 52 10.05 -21.05 -5.73
C THR A 52 10.85 -20.83 -7.01
N ALA A 53 11.03 -19.60 -7.47
CA ALA A 53 11.76 -19.28 -8.70
C ALA A 53 13.29 -19.39 -8.53
N SER A 54 13.79 -19.23 -7.31
CA SER A 54 15.22 -19.30 -6.96
C SER A 54 15.57 -20.56 -6.16
N THR A 55 14.63 -21.50 -6.04
CA THR A 55 14.84 -22.76 -5.31
C THR A 55 15.87 -23.63 -6.02
N GLY A 56 16.72 -24.30 -5.24
CA GLY A 56 17.72 -25.22 -5.79
C GLY A 56 19.00 -24.53 -6.30
N PHE A 57 19.13 -23.22 -6.15
CA PHE A 57 20.37 -22.50 -6.39
C PHE A 57 21.11 -22.24 -5.07
N GLY A 58 22.42 -22.48 -5.07
CA GLY A 58 23.29 -22.07 -3.98
C GLY A 58 23.72 -20.61 -4.05
N PHE A 59 24.34 -20.11 -2.98
CA PHE A 59 24.71 -18.69 -2.87
C PHE A 59 25.62 -18.22 -4.02
N GLN A 60 26.64 -19.00 -4.36
CA GLN A 60 27.56 -18.66 -5.47
C GLN A 60 26.86 -18.73 -6.83
N GLU A 61 25.96 -19.69 -7.03
CA GLU A 61 25.20 -19.86 -8.28
C GLU A 61 24.23 -18.69 -8.45
N ILE A 62 23.51 -18.30 -7.39
CA ILE A 62 22.69 -17.08 -7.39
C ILE A 62 23.53 -15.86 -7.75
N GLN A 63 24.71 -15.67 -7.14
CA GLN A 63 25.57 -14.54 -7.49
C GLN A 63 25.94 -14.51 -8.97
N SER A 64 26.16 -15.67 -9.62
CA SER A 64 26.38 -15.70 -11.06
C SER A 64 25.13 -15.38 -11.88
N GLU A 65 23.95 -15.84 -11.44
CA GLU A 65 22.69 -15.60 -12.14
C GLU A 65 22.16 -14.17 -12.00
N LEU A 66 22.70 -13.37 -11.07
CA LEU A 66 22.37 -11.94 -10.92
C LEU A 66 23.17 -11.03 -11.87
N LEU A 67 24.21 -11.56 -12.52
CA LEU A 67 25.02 -10.80 -13.49
C LEU A 67 24.25 -10.59 -14.81
N PRO A 68 24.67 -9.61 -15.65
CA PRO A 68 24.06 -9.41 -16.96
C PRO A 68 24.04 -10.68 -17.81
N GLY A 69 22.88 -11.03 -18.36
CA GLY A 69 22.62 -12.28 -19.10
C GLY A 69 22.26 -13.49 -18.25
N GLY A 70 22.28 -13.37 -16.92
CA GLY A 70 21.83 -14.41 -15.98
C GLY A 70 20.30 -14.46 -15.83
N GLN A 71 19.78 -15.57 -15.27
CA GLN A 71 18.35 -15.80 -15.11
C GLN A 71 17.67 -14.74 -14.21
N PHE A 72 18.41 -14.17 -13.26
CA PHE A 72 17.92 -13.20 -12.29
C PHE A 72 18.51 -11.81 -12.53
N GLU A 73 18.93 -11.51 -13.78
CA GLU A 73 19.42 -10.18 -14.15
C GLU A 73 18.44 -9.07 -13.71
N GLY A 74 19.00 -8.02 -13.10
CA GLY A 74 18.26 -6.89 -12.57
C GLY A 74 17.77 -7.08 -11.12
N PHE A 75 17.83 -8.28 -10.56
CA PHE A 75 17.66 -8.52 -9.13
C PHE A 75 18.99 -8.42 -8.37
N ARG A 76 18.87 -8.31 -7.05
CA ARG A 76 19.95 -8.49 -6.08
C ARG A 76 19.45 -9.31 -4.90
N LEU A 77 20.37 -9.84 -4.10
CA LEU A 77 20.00 -10.38 -2.80
C LEU A 77 19.48 -9.27 -1.88
N ALA A 78 18.37 -9.52 -1.20
CA ALA A 78 17.82 -8.65 -0.19
C ALA A 78 18.68 -8.71 1.07
N THR A 79 18.81 -7.58 1.75
CA THR A 79 19.37 -7.53 3.10
C THR A 79 18.34 -8.03 4.13
N ARG A 80 18.80 -8.41 5.33
CA ARG A 80 17.94 -8.79 6.46
C ARG A 80 17.03 -7.66 6.89
N ALA A 81 17.48 -6.42 6.75
CA ALA A 81 16.69 -5.24 7.05
C ALA A 81 15.51 -5.12 6.06
N GLU A 82 15.75 -5.34 4.77
CA GLU A 82 14.68 -5.33 3.75
C GLU A 82 13.71 -6.48 3.95
N VAL A 83 14.19 -7.71 4.24
CA VAL A 83 13.32 -8.85 4.52
C VAL A 83 12.45 -8.60 5.76
N ARG A 84 13.01 -7.98 6.79
CA ARG A 84 12.26 -7.53 7.97
C ARG A 84 11.15 -6.55 7.58
N THR A 85 11.52 -5.47 6.88
CA THR A 85 10.56 -4.44 6.46
C THR A 85 9.44 -5.05 5.63
N PHE A 86 9.76 -5.94 4.69
CA PHE A 86 8.78 -6.64 3.88
C PHE A 86 7.78 -7.46 4.70
N TRP A 87 8.24 -8.18 5.72
CA TRP A 87 7.35 -8.91 6.63
C TRP A 87 6.53 -7.99 7.52
N GLU A 88 7.11 -6.89 8.01
CA GLU A 88 6.41 -5.87 8.80
C GLU A 88 5.31 -5.18 7.96
N ASN A 89 5.58 -4.90 6.69
CA ASN A 89 4.61 -4.34 5.74
C ASN A 89 3.46 -5.31 5.46
N ALA A 90 3.72 -6.62 5.47
CA ALA A 90 2.69 -7.65 5.40
C ALA A 90 1.90 -7.82 6.71
N GLY A 91 2.26 -7.10 7.78
CA GLY A 91 1.60 -7.12 9.08
C GLY A 91 2.18 -8.12 10.08
N ALA A 92 3.35 -8.72 9.81
CA ALA A 92 4.04 -9.55 10.79
C ALA A 92 4.59 -8.68 11.93
N THR A 93 4.51 -9.18 13.16
CA THR A 93 5.02 -8.53 14.37
C THR A 93 6.05 -9.42 15.06
N ASN A 94 6.77 -8.92 16.08
CA ASN A 94 7.67 -9.74 16.92
C ASN A 94 8.69 -10.61 16.14
N ILE A 95 9.24 -10.08 15.03
CA ILE A 95 10.20 -10.80 14.19
C ILE A 95 11.52 -11.00 14.94
N ALA A 96 11.89 -12.26 15.16
CA ALA A 96 13.04 -12.62 15.97
C ALA A 96 14.37 -12.28 15.29
N ASN A 97 15.26 -11.63 16.05
CA ASN A 97 16.63 -11.31 15.60
C ASN A 97 17.63 -12.45 15.80
N SER A 98 17.27 -13.50 16.55
CA SER A 98 18.13 -14.64 16.84
C SER A 98 17.34 -15.92 17.15
N GLY A 99 17.88 -17.05 16.69
CA GLY A 99 17.52 -18.39 17.17
C GLY A 99 16.21 -18.99 16.64
N ASN A 100 16.13 -20.31 16.77
CA ASN A 100 14.91 -21.08 16.57
C ASN A 100 14.33 -21.44 17.94
N SER A 101 13.51 -20.56 18.50
CA SER A 101 12.84 -20.79 19.78
C SER A 101 11.34 -20.87 19.55
N SER A 102 10.68 -21.81 20.22
CA SER A 102 9.22 -21.96 20.18
C SER A 102 8.48 -20.70 20.64
N ILE A 103 9.15 -19.80 21.38
CA ILE A 103 8.60 -18.49 21.77
C ILE A 103 8.40 -17.52 20.59
N ASN A 104 9.00 -17.79 19.44
CA ASN A 104 8.88 -16.94 18.25
C ASN A 104 7.58 -17.24 17.46
N TYR A 105 6.84 -18.27 17.84
CA TYR A 105 5.51 -18.56 17.31
C TYR A 105 4.49 -17.66 17.99
N GLN A 106 3.89 -16.78 17.20
CA GLN A 106 2.96 -15.77 17.70
C GLN A 106 1.64 -15.88 16.92
N PRO A 107 0.48 -15.92 17.60
CA PRO A 107 -0.82 -15.90 16.92
C PRO A 107 -0.97 -14.71 15.98
N GLY A 108 -0.48 -13.53 16.39
CA GLY A 108 -0.54 -12.29 15.60
C GLY A 108 0.22 -12.35 14.27
N ASN A 109 1.14 -13.30 14.09
CA ASN A 109 1.91 -13.44 12.85
C ASN A 109 1.25 -14.38 11.84
N TYR A 110 0.30 -15.21 12.26
CA TYR A 110 -0.22 -16.28 11.40
C TYR A 110 -0.79 -15.74 10.08
N SER A 111 -1.67 -14.75 10.15
CA SER A 111 -2.34 -14.21 8.95
C SER A 111 -1.34 -13.62 7.95
N ALA A 112 -0.37 -12.83 8.43
CA ALA A 112 0.64 -12.18 7.60
C ALA A 112 1.56 -13.21 6.93
N ILE A 113 2.11 -14.15 7.71
CA ILE A 113 3.04 -15.15 7.19
C ILE A 113 2.35 -16.14 6.26
N ASN A 114 1.11 -16.56 6.57
CA ASN A 114 0.35 -17.43 5.69
C ASN A 114 0.04 -16.76 4.34
N ALA A 115 -0.29 -15.47 4.34
CA ALA A 115 -0.50 -14.70 3.12
C ALA A 115 0.79 -14.61 2.30
N LEU A 116 1.93 -14.28 2.93
CA LEU A 116 3.23 -14.23 2.25
C LEU A 116 3.65 -15.58 1.67
N GLN A 117 3.49 -16.68 2.41
CA GLN A 117 3.79 -18.03 1.90
C GLN A 117 2.89 -18.43 0.73
N SER A 118 1.62 -18.02 0.76
CA SER A 118 0.69 -18.26 -0.35
C SER A 118 1.07 -17.45 -1.59
N LEU A 119 1.62 -16.26 -1.39
CA LEU A 119 1.96 -15.33 -2.47
C LEU A 119 3.29 -15.67 -3.13
N MET A 120 4.34 -15.86 -2.33
CA MET A 120 5.70 -16.09 -2.80
C MET A 120 6.04 -17.56 -3.04
N GLY A 121 5.12 -18.45 -2.65
CA GLY A 121 5.34 -19.88 -2.58
C GLY A 121 6.23 -20.28 -1.40
N ALA A 122 5.93 -21.46 -0.84
CA ALA A 122 6.81 -22.13 0.12
C ALA A 122 7.64 -23.19 -0.63
N PRO A 123 8.97 -23.06 -0.71
CA PRO A 123 9.83 -24.07 -1.30
C PRO A 123 9.88 -25.29 -0.37
N ASP A 124 8.89 -26.16 -0.58
CA ASP A 124 8.73 -27.48 0.04
C ASP A 124 8.21 -27.53 1.50
N ASN A 125 7.26 -28.43 1.76
CA ASN A 125 6.64 -28.64 3.09
C ASN A 125 7.48 -29.55 4.01
N GLY A 126 8.68 -29.94 3.58
CA GLY A 126 9.44 -31.06 4.16
C GLY A 126 10.39 -30.71 5.31
N PHE A 127 10.75 -29.44 5.51
CA PHE A 127 11.72 -29.05 6.53
C PHE A 127 11.07 -28.87 7.91
N ASN A 128 10.88 -29.98 8.63
CA ASN A 128 10.36 -29.99 9.99
C ASN A 128 11.51 -29.82 11.00
N VAL A 129 11.54 -28.69 11.70
CA VAL A 129 12.55 -28.38 12.75
C VAL A 129 12.19 -28.97 14.12
N GLY A 130 11.46 -30.08 14.15
CA GLY A 130 10.99 -30.75 15.38
C GLY A 130 9.70 -30.16 15.96
N ILE A 131 9.02 -29.32 15.18
CA ILE A 131 7.69 -28.78 15.41
C ILE A 131 6.97 -28.91 14.08
N ASP A 132 5.72 -29.37 14.11
CA ASP A 132 4.93 -29.55 12.91
C ASP A 132 4.64 -28.17 12.30
N SER A 133 5.54 -27.69 11.45
CA SER A 133 5.54 -26.35 10.86
C SER A 133 5.96 -26.39 9.39
N ILE A 134 5.34 -25.55 8.57
CA ILE A 134 5.70 -25.32 7.17
C ILE A 134 6.62 -24.10 7.13
N MET A 135 7.92 -24.34 6.91
CA MET A 135 8.95 -23.32 6.96
C MET A 135 9.47 -22.97 5.57
N THR A 136 9.75 -21.69 5.36
CA THR A 136 10.40 -21.15 4.18
C THR A 136 11.64 -20.40 4.63
N TYR A 137 12.81 -20.81 4.14
CA TYR A 137 14.07 -20.08 4.34
C TYR A 137 14.62 -19.62 2.99
N GLY A 138 15.26 -18.45 3.01
CA GLY A 138 15.91 -17.89 1.84
C GLY A 138 17.28 -17.33 2.15
N LEU A 139 18.22 -17.45 1.21
CA LEU A 139 19.50 -16.75 1.27
C LEU A 139 19.28 -15.22 1.21
N SER A 140 20.09 -14.46 1.93
CA SER A 140 20.11 -12.99 1.92
C SER A 140 21.51 -12.45 1.64
N ALA A 141 21.64 -11.14 1.45
CA ALA A 141 22.92 -10.48 1.18
C ALA A 141 23.86 -10.42 2.39
N ASP A 142 23.30 -10.54 3.60
CA ASP A 142 24.08 -10.39 4.83
C ASP A 142 24.99 -11.59 5.10
N ILE A 143 26.27 -11.28 5.33
CA ILE A 143 27.27 -12.22 5.82
C ILE A 143 27.51 -11.96 7.31
N ILE A 144 27.44 -13.01 8.12
CA ILE A 144 27.56 -12.94 9.57
C ILE A 144 28.69 -13.86 10.03
N ALA A 145 29.62 -13.30 10.80
CA ALA A 145 30.68 -14.06 11.43
C ALA A 145 30.13 -14.83 12.64
N VAL A 146 30.07 -16.17 12.54
CA VAL A 146 29.65 -17.06 13.62
C VAL A 146 30.82 -17.95 14.00
N LEU A 147 31.36 -17.74 15.21
CA LEU A 147 32.48 -18.51 15.76
C LEU A 147 33.73 -18.52 14.85
N GLY A 148 34.00 -17.41 14.18
CA GLY A 148 35.16 -17.24 13.30
C GLY A 148 34.97 -17.73 11.87
N ASN A 149 33.76 -18.21 11.52
CA ASN A 149 33.41 -18.55 10.14
C ASN A 149 32.34 -17.60 9.62
N ASP A 150 32.55 -17.07 8.42
CA ASP A 150 31.54 -16.30 7.70
C ASP A 150 30.40 -17.22 7.27
N ARG A 151 29.17 -16.77 7.51
CA ARG A 151 27.94 -17.49 7.17
C ARG A 151 26.97 -16.57 6.47
N VAL A 152 26.26 -17.10 5.49
CA VAL A 152 25.17 -16.36 4.84
C VAL A 152 23.95 -16.41 5.76
N ALA A 153 23.36 -15.25 6.02
CA ALA A 153 22.13 -15.18 6.77
C ALA A 153 20.96 -15.74 5.95
N MET A 154 20.13 -16.54 6.61
CA MET A 154 18.95 -17.15 6.03
C MET A 154 17.70 -16.74 6.83
N PRO A 155 17.13 -15.56 6.55
CA PRO A 155 15.82 -15.24 7.08
C PRO A 155 14.82 -16.33 6.69
N GLY A 156 13.97 -16.70 7.63
CA GLY A 156 12.89 -17.63 7.37
C GLY A 156 11.61 -17.31 8.11
N MET A 157 10.52 -17.75 7.51
CA MET A 157 9.17 -17.60 8.01
C MET A 157 8.44 -18.93 7.95
N GLY A 158 7.40 -19.11 8.74
CA GLY A 158 6.56 -20.28 8.64
C GLY A 158 5.32 -20.24 9.49
N ILE A 159 4.47 -21.24 9.32
CA ILE A 159 3.25 -21.43 10.09
C ILE A 159 3.28 -22.80 10.76
N ASP A 160 2.64 -22.92 11.92
CA ASP A 160 2.37 -24.24 12.48
C ASP A 160 1.34 -24.99 11.63
N THR A 161 1.40 -26.32 11.63
CA THR A 161 0.45 -27.18 10.89
C THR A 161 -0.96 -27.10 11.43
N ALA A 162 -1.14 -26.66 12.68
CA ALA A 162 -2.46 -26.37 13.22
C ALA A 162 -3.08 -25.09 12.61
N GLY A 163 -2.29 -24.26 11.93
CA GLY A 163 -2.76 -23.04 11.29
C GLY A 163 -3.18 -21.95 12.28
N THR A 164 -2.49 -21.86 13.41
CA THR A 164 -2.83 -20.94 14.51
C THR A 164 -1.71 -19.98 14.87
N LEU A 165 -0.46 -20.27 14.50
CA LEU A 165 0.72 -19.53 14.88
C LEU A 165 1.59 -19.23 13.66
N GLY A 166 2.06 -17.99 13.55
CA GLY A 166 3.07 -17.60 12.58
C GLY A 166 4.44 -17.42 13.23
N TYR A 167 5.49 -17.69 12.48
CA TYR A 167 6.88 -17.59 12.88
C TYR A 167 7.66 -16.76 11.84
N ALA A 168 8.53 -15.89 12.32
CA ALA A 168 9.45 -15.12 11.50
C ALA A 168 10.79 -14.92 12.23
N THR A 169 11.91 -15.24 11.58
CA THR A 169 13.26 -15.10 12.14
C THR A 169 14.23 -14.57 11.08
N LEU A 170 15.16 -13.72 11.49
CA LEU A 170 16.20 -13.19 10.61
C LEU A 170 17.55 -13.90 10.77
N ALA A 171 17.63 -14.99 11.53
CA ALA A 171 18.89 -15.41 12.13
C ALA A 171 19.16 -16.90 12.06
N GLN A 172 18.70 -17.54 10.99
CA GLN A 172 19.32 -18.81 10.60
C GLN A 172 20.56 -18.53 9.77
N TYR A 173 21.48 -19.49 9.79
CA TYR A 173 22.79 -19.32 9.17
C TYR A 173 23.11 -20.60 8.40
N ALA A 174 23.40 -20.48 7.12
CA ALA A 174 24.05 -21.55 6.37
C ALA A 174 25.55 -21.31 6.25
N ASN A 175 26.30 -22.41 6.19
CA ASN A 175 27.68 -22.34 5.74
C ASN A 175 27.66 -21.91 4.25
N PRO A 176 28.37 -20.84 3.84
CA PRO A 176 28.30 -20.33 2.47
C PRO A 176 28.75 -21.36 1.43
N LEU A 177 29.57 -22.34 1.87
CA LEU A 177 30.12 -23.43 1.07
C LEU A 177 29.23 -24.68 1.02
N ASP A 178 28.30 -24.86 1.97
CA ASP A 178 27.37 -26.01 2.01
C ASP A 178 25.93 -25.62 1.63
N ALA A 179 25.66 -24.34 1.36
CA ALA A 179 24.40 -23.89 0.77
C ALA A 179 24.35 -24.23 -0.72
N SER A 180 24.79 -25.42 -1.12
CA SER A 180 24.69 -25.91 -2.49
C SER A 180 23.25 -26.32 -2.76
N GLY A 181 22.53 -25.51 -3.54
CA GLY A 181 21.32 -25.87 -4.28
C GLY A 181 20.29 -26.78 -3.61
N SER A 182 20.05 -26.64 -2.30
CA SER A 182 19.00 -27.45 -1.66
C SER A 182 17.65 -27.09 -2.26
N SER A 183 16.90 -28.09 -2.72
CA SER A 183 15.54 -27.92 -3.22
C SER A 183 14.56 -27.40 -2.18
N THR A 184 14.99 -27.26 -0.92
CA THR A 184 14.18 -26.79 0.21
C THR A 184 14.33 -25.30 0.50
N PHE A 185 15.27 -24.60 -0.13
CA PHE A 185 15.52 -23.18 0.15
C PHE A 185 15.57 -22.38 -1.15
N GLY A 186 15.00 -21.19 -1.11
CA GLY A 186 15.13 -20.20 -2.17
C GLY A 186 16.14 -19.11 -1.80
N SER A 187 16.03 -17.96 -2.46
CA SER A 187 16.76 -16.74 -2.14
C SER A 187 15.79 -15.57 -2.07
N TRP A 188 15.99 -14.71 -1.07
CA TRP A 188 15.30 -13.43 -0.99
C TRP A 188 15.91 -12.50 -2.03
N LEU A 189 15.34 -12.48 -3.23
CA LEU A 189 15.79 -11.63 -4.32
C LEU A 189 14.84 -10.46 -4.48
N VAL A 190 15.42 -9.28 -4.63
CA VAL A 190 14.69 -8.02 -4.71
C VAL A 190 15.27 -7.13 -5.80
N ARG A 191 14.44 -6.29 -6.39
CA ARG A 191 14.86 -5.14 -7.19
C ARG A 191 13.96 -3.96 -6.92
N ASP A 192 14.45 -2.77 -7.25
CA ASP A 192 13.58 -1.60 -7.32
C ASP A 192 12.55 -1.82 -8.43
N THR A 193 11.30 -1.43 -8.18
CA THR A 193 10.28 -1.52 -9.21
C THR A 193 10.51 -0.43 -10.25
N ASP A 194 10.60 -0.85 -11.51
CA ASP A 194 10.42 0.06 -12.64
C ASP A 194 8.93 0.22 -12.99
N LEU A 195 8.04 -0.48 -12.26
CA LEU A 195 6.61 -0.33 -12.46
C LEU A 195 6.12 0.89 -11.70
N PRO A 196 5.40 1.79 -12.37
CA PRO A 196 4.60 2.78 -11.67
C PRO A 196 3.58 2.08 -10.75
N LEU A 197 3.45 2.58 -9.52
CA LEU A 197 2.75 1.93 -8.42
C LEU A 197 1.23 2.19 -8.44
N VAL A 198 0.66 2.54 -9.59
CA VAL A 198 -0.75 2.92 -9.72
C VAL A 198 -1.45 2.00 -10.71
N ILE A 199 -2.23 1.02 -10.27
CA ILE A 199 -2.82 0.00 -11.16
C ILE A 199 -4.31 0.25 -11.45
N SER A 200 -4.81 -0.17 -12.62
CA SER A 200 -6.25 -0.13 -12.89
C SER A 200 -6.98 -1.20 -12.08
N ILE A 201 -8.17 -0.89 -11.55
CA ILE A 201 -9.02 -1.81 -10.78
C ILE A 201 -10.45 -1.84 -11.31
N GLY A 202 -11.15 -2.96 -11.05
CA GLY A 202 -12.58 -3.09 -11.36
C GLY A 202 -12.88 -3.15 -12.86
N ASP A 203 -13.73 -2.24 -13.33
CA ASP A 203 -14.16 -2.11 -14.72
C ASP A 203 -13.22 -1.23 -15.58
N GLY A 204 -12.08 -0.81 -15.02
CA GLY A 204 -11.12 0.05 -15.70
C GLY A 204 -11.51 1.53 -15.70
N SER A 205 -12.38 1.95 -14.77
CA SER A 205 -12.72 3.35 -14.52
C SER A 205 -12.02 3.96 -13.29
N ARG A 206 -11.22 3.14 -12.60
CA ARG A 206 -10.59 3.47 -11.34
C ARG A 206 -9.16 2.94 -11.33
N SER A 207 -8.33 3.65 -10.59
CA SER A 207 -6.91 3.36 -10.43
C SER A 207 -6.56 3.31 -8.94
N LEU A 208 -5.91 2.24 -8.48
CA LEU A 208 -5.41 2.10 -7.12
C LEU A 208 -3.94 2.52 -7.07
N ASP A 209 -3.65 3.56 -6.30
CA ASP A 209 -2.29 3.87 -5.90
C ASP A 209 -1.87 2.91 -4.77
N LEU A 210 -0.90 2.05 -5.04
CA LEU A 210 -0.41 1.02 -4.13
C LEU A 210 0.47 1.58 -3.01
N VAL A 211 0.98 2.81 -3.15
CA VAL A 211 1.78 3.49 -2.12
C VAL A 211 0.84 4.04 -1.04
N THR A 212 -0.13 4.85 -1.45
CA THR A 212 -1.04 5.53 -0.52
C THR A 212 -2.27 4.68 -0.16
N GLY A 213 -2.60 3.67 -0.96
CA GLY A 213 -3.83 2.89 -0.85
C GLY A 213 -5.07 3.62 -1.38
N ASN A 214 -4.91 4.81 -1.94
CA ASN A 214 -6.00 5.63 -2.44
C ASN A 214 -6.57 5.10 -3.76
N VAL A 215 -7.89 5.18 -3.91
CA VAL A 215 -8.58 4.86 -5.16
C VAL A 215 -8.89 6.15 -5.90
N TRP A 216 -8.37 6.26 -7.11
CA TRP A 216 -8.55 7.40 -8.00
C TRP A 216 -9.60 7.07 -9.06
N LEU A 217 -10.44 8.05 -9.40
CA LEU A 217 -11.34 7.94 -10.54
C LEU A 217 -10.63 8.41 -11.81
N ASP A 218 -10.83 7.70 -12.92
CA ASP A 218 -10.24 8.09 -14.18
C ASP A 218 -10.84 9.40 -14.72
N MET A 219 -9.96 10.24 -15.27
CA MET A 219 -10.26 11.62 -15.64
C MET A 219 -11.40 11.76 -16.68
N PRO A 220 -11.51 10.88 -17.70
CA PRO A 220 -12.61 10.93 -18.67
C PRO A 220 -14.00 10.99 -18.04
N LEU A 221 -14.22 10.34 -16.90
CA LEU A 221 -15.54 10.28 -16.26
C LEU A 221 -16.01 11.62 -15.68
N SER A 222 -15.08 12.51 -15.33
CA SER A 222 -15.39 13.84 -14.77
C SER A 222 -15.18 14.97 -15.79
N THR A 223 -14.88 14.62 -17.05
CA THR A 223 -14.53 15.61 -18.07
C THR A 223 -15.71 16.51 -18.41
N GLY A 224 -15.45 17.81 -18.50
CA GLY A 224 -16.47 18.80 -18.87
C GLY A 224 -17.45 19.14 -17.77
N LEU A 225 -17.25 18.62 -16.54
CA LEU A 225 -17.98 19.06 -15.37
C LEU A 225 -17.21 20.16 -14.66
N GLY A 226 -17.90 21.25 -14.34
CA GLY A 226 -17.33 22.33 -13.56
C GLY A 226 -17.24 22.05 -12.08
N PHE A 227 -16.51 22.89 -11.34
CA PHE A 227 -16.27 22.69 -9.91
C PHE A 227 -17.57 22.53 -9.10
N GLN A 228 -18.58 23.38 -9.34
CA GLN A 228 -19.86 23.31 -8.63
C GLN A 228 -20.68 22.06 -9.01
N GLU A 229 -20.59 21.61 -10.27
CA GLU A 229 -21.27 20.39 -10.72
C GLU A 229 -20.62 19.17 -10.06
N ILE A 230 -19.28 19.10 -10.06
CA ILE A 230 -18.54 18.07 -9.33
C ILE A 230 -18.93 18.03 -7.86
N GLN A 231 -18.96 19.19 -7.17
CA GLN A 231 -19.38 19.25 -5.77
C GLN A 231 -20.79 18.68 -5.56
N SER A 232 -21.72 18.90 -6.50
CA SER A 232 -23.07 18.32 -6.42
C SER A 232 -23.09 16.81 -6.64
N GLU A 233 -22.23 16.30 -7.52
CA GLU A 233 -22.11 14.89 -7.87
C GLU A 233 -21.38 14.04 -6.81
N LEU A 234 -20.66 14.69 -5.88
CA LEU A 234 -20.03 14.02 -4.73
C LEU A 234 -21.00 13.79 -3.56
N LEU A 235 -22.18 14.43 -3.57
CA LEU A 235 -23.20 14.24 -2.54
C LEU A 235 -23.88 12.86 -2.65
N PRO A 236 -24.54 12.37 -1.58
CA PRO A 236 -25.27 11.10 -1.63
C PRO A 236 -26.29 11.05 -2.79
N GLY A 237 -26.23 9.99 -3.60
CA GLY A 237 -27.03 9.82 -4.81
C GLY A 237 -26.46 10.47 -6.08
N GLY A 238 -25.34 11.19 -5.98
CA GLY A 238 -24.60 11.70 -7.14
C GLY A 238 -23.73 10.62 -7.80
N GLN A 239 -23.30 10.87 -9.04
CA GLN A 239 -22.56 9.87 -9.83
C GLN A 239 -21.17 9.54 -9.25
N PHE A 240 -20.61 10.44 -8.43
CA PHE A 240 -19.31 10.28 -7.77
C PHE A 240 -19.46 10.11 -6.26
N GLU A 241 -20.62 9.66 -5.78
CA GLU A 241 -20.81 9.33 -4.36
C GLU A 241 -19.71 8.40 -3.87
N GLY A 242 -19.10 8.75 -2.72
CA GLY A 242 -17.99 8.02 -2.11
C GLY A 242 -16.59 8.52 -2.52
N PHE A 243 -16.50 9.43 -3.48
CA PHE A 243 -15.28 10.16 -3.80
C PHE A 243 -15.30 11.57 -3.20
N ARG A 244 -14.13 12.22 -3.23
CA ARG A 244 -13.94 13.65 -2.99
C ARG A 244 -12.92 14.21 -3.98
N LEU A 245 -12.85 15.53 -4.10
CA LEU A 245 -11.70 16.15 -4.76
C LEU A 245 -10.42 15.85 -3.96
N ALA A 246 -9.37 15.45 -4.67
CA ALA A 246 -8.05 15.28 -4.12
C ALA A 246 -7.41 16.65 -3.84
N THR A 247 -6.59 16.72 -2.81
CA THR A 247 -5.72 17.86 -2.55
C THR A 247 -4.52 17.84 -3.49
N ARG A 248 -3.81 18.97 -3.61
CA ARG A 248 -2.59 19.08 -4.41
C ARG A 248 -1.48 18.17 -3.92
N ASP A 249 -1.39 17.96 -2.61
CA ASP A 249 -0.37 17.07 -2.05
C ASP A 249 -0.70 15.61 -2.37
N GLU A 250 -1.96 15.20 -2.35
CA GLU A 250 -2.36 13.85 -2.80
C GLU A 250 -2.13 13.63 -4.30
N VAL A 251 -2.39 14.65 -5.13
CA VAL A 251 -2.07 14.57 -6.57
C VAL A 251 -0.56 14.48 -6.79
N ARG A 252 0.24 15.19 -5.98
CA ARG A 252 1.71 15.06 -6.01
C ARG A 252 2.15 13.65 -5.64
N GLU A 253 1.63 13.10 -4.53
CA GLU A 253 1.95 11.75 -4.08
C GLU A 253 1.58 10.69 -5.13
N LEU A 254 0.43 10.85 -5.81
CA LEU A 254 0.05 10.00 -6.94
C LEU A 254 1.09 10.06 -8.07
N TRP A 255 1.56 11.26 -8.43
CA TRP A 255 2.56 11.43 -9.48
C TRP A 255 3.92 10.87 -9.07
N GLU A 256 4.37 11.11 -7.84
CA GLU A 256 5.59 10.51 -7.31
C GLU A 256 5.51 8.98 -7.34
N SER A 257 4.35 8.41 -6.97
CA SER A 257 4.07 6.96 -7.04
C SER A 257 4.06 6.42 -8.47
N ALA A 258 3.74 7.26 -9.45
CA ALA A 258 3.85 6.94 -10.87
C ALA A 258 5.27 7.16 -11.44
N GLY A 259 6.23 7.61 -10.64
CA GLY A 259 7.62 7.78 -11.06
C GLY A 259 7.97 9.18 -11.60
N PHE A 260 7.17 10.20 -11.29
CA PHE A 260 7.59 11.59 -11.53
C PHE A 260 8.69 11.97 -10.53
N VAL A 261 9.74 12.63 -11.01
CA VAL A 261 10.86 13.08 -10.17
C VAL A 261 10.98 14.59 -10.09
N ASP A 262 10.51 15.32 -11.11
CA ASP A 262 10.61 16.78 -11.19
C ASP A 262 9.21 17.42 -11.28
N ILE A 263 8.52 17.54 -10.15
CA ILE A 263 7.18 18.15 -10.09
C ILE A 263 7.30 19.64 -9.79
N ALA A 264 6.90 20.49 -10.75
CA ALA A 264 6.97 21.92 -10.57
C ALA A 264 5.91 22.41 -9.54
N ALA A 265 6.36 23.08 -8.49
CA ALA A 265 5.46 23.65 -7.48
C ALA A 265 4.55 24.74 -8.06
N SER A 266 5.03 25.47 -9.08
CA SER A 266 4.24 26.46 -9.83
C SER A 266 4.85 26.77 -11.19
N GLY A 267 4.02 27.25 -12.13
CA GLY A 267 4.48 27.87 -13.37
C GLY A 267 3.93 27.20 -14.63
N ASN A 268 3.66 28.03 -15.62
CA ASN A 268 3.18 27.66 -16.95
C ASN A 268 4.35 27.65 -17.96
N SER A 269 5.55 27.24 -17.54
CA SER A 269 6.71 27.29 -18.41
C SER A 269 6.96 25.93 -19.07
N SER A 270 7.06 25.97 -20.39
CA SER A 270 7.57 24.92 -21.28
C SER A 270 8.97 24.42 -20.92
N THR A 271 9.58 24.92 -19.84
CA THR A 271 10.91 24.54 -19.35
C THR A 271 10.91 23.33 -18.42
N ASN A 272 9.74 22.87 -17.94
CA ASN A 272 9.66 21.78 -16.96
C ASN A 272 9.44 20.41 -17.61
N TYR A 273 9.77 20.29 -18.90
CA TYR A 273 9.75 19.04 -19.62
C TYR A 273 11.08 18.32 -19.41
N THR A 274 11.04 17.12 -18.81
CA THR A 274 12.23 16.31 -18.58
C THR A 274 12.02 14.90 -19.11
N THR A 275 13.10 14.28 -19.59
CA THR A 275 13.05 12.86 -19.99
C THR A 275 12.75 11.97 -18.79
N ALA A 276 13.08 12.41 -17.58
CA ALA A 276 12.86 11.65 -16.35
C ALA A 276 11.38 11.54 -15.99
N ASN A 277 10.56 12.56 -16.26
CA ASN A 277 9.12 12.51 -16.02
C ASN A 277 8.33 11.78 -17.13
N PHE A 278 8.95 11.46 -18.27
CA PHE A 278 8.23 10.95 -19.44
C PHE A 278 7.52 9.61 -19.17
N SER A 279 8.19 8.67 -18.50
CA SER A 279 7.62 7.35 -18.19
C SER A 279 6.39 7.47 -17.29
N GLY A 280 6.50 8.22 -16.19
CA GLY A 280 5.39 8.43 -15.27
C GLY A 280 4.22 9.18 -15.89
N ALA A 281 4.49 10.22 -16.69
CA ALA A 281 3.45 10.97 -17.38
C ALA A 281 2.72 10.13 -18.44
N SER A 282 3.46 9.41 -19.28
CA SER A 282 2.88 8.51 -20.28
C SER A 282 2.05 7.42 -19.62
N TYR A 283 2.53 6.89 -18.50
CA TYR A 283 1.82 5.87 -17.75
C TYR A 283 0.49 6.36 -17.20
N LEU A 284 0.50 7.44 -16.40
CA LEU A 284 -0.75 7.95 -15.81
C LEU A 284 -1.74 8.44 -16.85
N GLN A 285 -1.28 9.02 -17.96
CA GLN A 285 -2.17 9.40 -19.06
C GLN A 285 -2.80 8.17 -19.75
N GLY A 286 -2.04 7.10 -19.95
CA GLY A 286 -2.56 5.85 -20.49
C GLY A 286 -3.53 5.16 -19.55
N LEU A 287 -3.29 5.27 -18.24
CA LEU A 287 -4.08 4.64 -17.19
C LEU A 287 -5.36 5.40 -16.89
N MET A 288 -5.24 6.67 -16.47
CA MET A 288 -6.35 7.49 -16.02
C MET A 288 -7.03 8.26 -17.15
N GLY A 289 -6.51 8.14 -18.37
CA GLY A 289 -6.98 8.87 -19.55
C GLY A 289 -6.51 10.32 -19.61
N ALA A 290 -6.44 10.85 -20.84
CA ALA A 290 -6.19 12.26 -21.11
C ALA A 290 -7.48 12.88 -21.69
N PRO A 291 -8.20 13.73 -20.94
CA PRO A 291 -9.50 14.24 -21.36
C PRO A 291 -9.47 15.14 -22.60
N ASP A 292 -8.31 15.63 -23.03
CA ASP A 292 -8.13 16.25 -24.35
C ASP A 292 -6.67 16.29 -24.81
N ALA A 293 -6.43 16.09 -26.11
CA ALA A 293 -5.13 16.31 -26.77
C ALA A 293 -5.02 17.72 -27.38
N GLY A 294 -6.07 18.56 -27.28
CA GLY A 294 -6.21 19.81 -28.01
C GLY A 294 -5.65 21.08 -27.33
N PHE A 295 -5.34 21.05 -26.03
CA PHE A 295 -4.84 22.25 -25.33
C PHE A 295 -3.33 22.46 -25.55
N ASN A 296 -3.00 23.13 -26.65
CA ASN A 296 -1.62 23.44 -27.03
C ASN A 296 -1.14 24.73 -26.35
N VAL A 297 -0.24 24.61 -25.37
CA VAL A 297 0.43 25.75 -24.68
C VAL A 297 1.63 26.31 -25.45
N GLY A 298 1.64 26.17 -26.78
CA GLY A 298 2.74 26.61 -27.65
C GLY A 298 3.85 25.57 -27.80
N ILE A 299 3.61 24.36 -27.32
CA ILE A 299 4.37 23.14 -27.59
C ILE A 299 3.35 22.06 -27.89
N ASP A 300 3.61 21.28 -28.93
CA ASP A 300 2.76 20.15 -29.27
C ASP A 300 2.88 19.15 -28.10
N SER A 301 1.86 19.11 -27.25
CA SER A 301 1.86 18.29 -26.03
C SER A 301 0.44 17.82 -25.72
N ILE A 302 0.33 16.60 -25.21
CA ILE A 302 -0.92 16.03 -24.72
C ILE A 302 -0.97 16.31 -23.23
N MET A 303 -1.89 17.16 -22.81
CA MET A 303 -1.97 17.63 -21.42
C MET A 303 -3.22 17.08 -20.74
N THR A 304 -3.06 16.67 -19.49
CA THR A 304 -4.16 16.28 -18.60
C THR A 304 -4.19 17.26 -17.46
N TYR A 305 -5.24 18.07 -17.39
CA TYR A 305 -5.51 18.94 -16.25
C TYR A 305 -6.76 18.49 -15.53
N GLY A 306 -6.73 18.56 -14.21
CA GLY A 306 -7.86 18.26 -13.36
C GLY A 306 -8.06 19.29 -12.28
N LEU A 307 -9.32 19.56 -11.92
CA LEU A 307 -9.65 20.32 -10.71
C LEU A 307 -9.19 19.54 -9.47
N SER A 308 -8.73 20.27 -8.45
CA SER A 308 -8.39 19.73 -7.12
C SER A 308 -9.20 20.45 -6.03
N ALA A 309 -9.11 20.00 -4.78
CA ALA A 309 -9.80 20.56 -3.64
C ALA A 309 -9.24 21.93 -3.22
N ASP A 310 -7.99 22.24 -3.59
CA ASP A 310 -7.30 23.43 -3.13
C ASP A 310 -7.84 24.70 -3.79
N ILE A 311 -8.14 25.69 -2.94
CA ILE A 311 -8.45 27.06 -3.32
C ILE A 311 -7.24 27.93 -3.00
N ILE A 312 -6.75 28.66 -3.99
CA ILE A 312 -5.57 29.52 -3.90
C ILE A 312 -5.99 30.96 -4.15
N ASP A 313 -5.61 31.87 -3.27
CA ASP A 313 -5.77 33.30 -3.49
C ASP A 313 -4.68 33.79 -4.46
N VAL A 314 -5.09 34.22 -5.66
CA VAL A 314 -4.23 34.85 -6.64
C VAL A 314 -4.65 36.31 -6.81
N LEU A 315 -3.94 37.21 -6.12
CA LEU A 315 -4.12 38.67 -6.17
C LEU A 315 -5.50 39.13 -5.67
N GLY A 316 -6.02 38.51 -4.61
CA GLY A 316 -7.33 38.80 -4.02
C GLY A 316 -8.49 38.09 -4.71
N ASN A 317 -8.21 37.12 -5.58
CA ASN A 317 -9.21 36.30 -6.23
C ASN A 317 -8.93 34.84 -5.90
N ASP A 318 -9.86 34.22 -5.18
CA ASP A 318 -9.86 32.78 -4.96
C ASP A 318 -9.92 32.06 -6.32
N ARG A 319 -9.08 31.04 -6.49
CA ARG A 319 -8.99 30.21 -7.70
C ARG A 319 -8.89 28.75 -7.32
N VAL A 320 -9.51 27.89 -8.12
CA VAL A 320 -9.36 26.45 -7.94
C VAL A 320 -8.03 26.02 -8.55
N ALA A 321 -7.23 25.28 -7.80
CA ALA A 321 -5.98 24.74 -8.31
C ALA A 321 -6.26 23.61 -9.31
N MET A 322 -5.48 23.62 -10.39
CA MET A 322 -5.56 22.65 -11.47
C MET A 322 -4.19 21.99 -11.68
N PRO A 323 -3.84 20.97 -10.89
CA PRO A 323 -2.68 20.15 -11.19
C PRO A 323 -2.79 19.60 -12.62
N GLY A 324 -1.69 19.72 -13.36
CA GLY A 324 -1.58 19.23 -14.72
C GLY A 324 -0.33 18.40 -14.96
N MET A 325 -0.48 17.37 -15.78
CA MET A 325 0.63 16.56 -16.30
C MET A 325 0.54 16.43 -17.81
N GLY A 326 1.66 16.15 -18.46
CA GLY A 326 1.72 16.13 -19.92
C GLY A 326 2.87 15.32 -20.48
N VAL A 327 2.74 14.94 -21.74
CA VAL A 327 3.86 14.44 -22.57
C VAL A 327 3.97 15.30 -23.82
N ASP A 328 5.18 15.54 -24.30
CA ASP A 328 5.37 16.16 -25.61
C ASP A 328 4.89 15.21 -26.73
N THR A 329 4.50 15.75 -27.89
CA THR A 329 4.03 14.92 -29.01
C THR A 329 5.13 14.08 -29.65
N ALA A 330 6.39 14.43 -29.41
CA ALA A 330 7.52 13.58 -29.80
C ALA A 330 7.59 12.30 -28.94
N GLY A 331 6.92 12.27 -27.78
CA GLY A 331 6.93 11.12 -26.87
C GLY A 331 8.30 10.91 -26.23
N THR A 332 8.97 12.00 -25.84
CA THR A 332 10.32 11.98 -25.27
C THR A 332 10.43 12.70 -23.94
N LEU A 333 9.53 13.62 -23.64
CA LEU A 333 9.58 14.47 -22.45
C LEU A 333 8.25 14.44 -21.70
N GLY A 334 8.31 14.36 -20.38
CA GLY A 334 7.15 14.47 -19.50
C GLY A 334 7.16 15.77 -18.71
N TYR A 335 5.97 16.23 -18.31
CA TYR A 335 5.72 17.45 -17.58
C TYR A 335 4.76 17.20 -16.41
N ALA A 336 5.00 17.84 -15.27
CA ALA A 336 4.07 17.93 -14.16
C ALA A 336 4.14 19.31 -13.49
N THR A 337 2.97 19.86 -13.15
CA THR A 337 2.84 21.11 -12.41
C THR A 337 1.69 21.05 -11.42
N LEU A 338 1.91 21.53 -10.20
CA LEU A 338 0.86 21.58 -9.18
C LEU A 338 0.11 22.91 -9.16
N ALA A 339 0.51 23.93 -9.92
CA ALA A 339 -0.11 25.25 -9.83
C ALA A 339 -0.41 25.88 -11.18
N GLN A 340 -1.39 25.29 -11.87
CA GLN A 340 -2.24 26.07 -12.75
C GLN A 340 -3.52 26.45 -12.02
N TYR A 341 -4.16 27.51 -12.50
CA TYR A 341 -5.29 28.14 -11.80
C TYR A 341 -6.43 28.35 -12.79
N ALA A 342 -7.61 27.82 -12.47
CA ALA A 342 -8.84 28.26 -13.12
C ALA A 342 -9.54 29.34 -12.28
N ASN A 343 -10.20 30.25 -12.99
CA ASN A 343 -11.16 31.15 -12.35
C ASN A 343 -12.33 30.28 -11.83
N PRO A 344 -12.74 30.36 -10.55
CA PRO A 344 -13.80 29.50 -10.00
C PRO A 344 -15.14 29.66 -10.70
N LEU A 345 -15.37 30.84 -11.31
CA LEU A 345 -16.57 31.20 -12.05
C LEU A 345 -16.53 30.77 -13.53
N ASP A 346 -15.33 30.60 -14.12
CA ASP A 346 -15.13 30.16 -15.51
C ASP A 346 -14.72 28.68 -15.61
N ALA A 347 -14.51 27.99 -14.48
CA ALA A 347 -14.39 26.55 -14.42
C ALA A 347 -15.73 25.83 -14.72
N SER A 348 -16.69 26.49 -15.37
CA SER A 348 -17.95 25.91 -15.81
C SER A 348 -17.73 25.19 -17.15
N GLY A 349 -17.47 23.89 -17.07
CA GLY A 349 -17.66 22.95 -18.18
C GLY A 349 -16.80 23.14 -19.42
N SER A 350 -15.54 23.58 -19.29
CA SER A 350 -14.60 23.38 -20.39
C SER A 350 -14.51 21.88 -20.65
N SER A 351 -14.90 21.45 -21.85
CA SER A 351 -14.97 20.04 -22.26
C SER A 351 -13.62 19.31 -22.25
N THR A 352 -12.56 19.99 -21.81
CA THR A 352 -11.17 19.59 -21.94
C THR A 352 -10.53 19.20 -20.61
N PHE A 353 -11.17 19.49 -19.47
CA PHE A 353 -10.62 19.24 -18.15
C PHE A 353 -11.49 18.27 -17.37
N GLY A 354 -10.85 17.39 -16.60
CA GLY A 354 -11.52 16.53 -15.64
C GLY A 354 -11.36 17.05 -14.20
N SER A 355 -11.53 16.16 -13.23
CA SER A 355 -11.29 16.40 -11.81
C SER A 355 -10.49 15.26 -11.21
N TRP A 356 -9.50 15.60 -10.39
CA TRP A 356 -8.75 14.63 -9.60
C TRP A 356 -9.63 14.18 -8.44
N LEU A 357 -10.31 13.06 -8.62
CA LEU A 357 -11.23 12.50 -7.63
C LEU A 357 -10.60 11.29 -6.95
N VAL A 358 -10.59 11.31 -5.63
CA VAL A 358 -10.02 10.26 -4.77
C VAL A 358 -11.05 9.76 -3.77
N SER A 359 -10.99 8.47 -3.46
CA SER A 359 -11.79 7.81 -2.42
C SER A 359 -10.87 7.31 -1.33
N ASP A 360 -11.11 7.75 -0.10
CA ASP A 360 -10.46 7.24 1.12
C ASP A 360 -11.01 5.87 1.54
N THR A 361 -12.09 5.41 0.91
CA THR A 361 -12.70 4.12 1.23
C THR A 361 -11.74 3.01 0.77
N PRO A 362 -11.17 2.21 1.68
CA PRO A 362 -10.30 1.11 1.30
C PRO A 362 -11.05 0.15 0.39
N ILE A 363 -10.39 -0.39 -0.63
CA ILE A 363 -11.01 -1.40 -1.50
C ILE A 363 -11.36 -2.60 -0.62
N SER A 364 -12.67 -2.85 -0.46
CA SER A 364 -13.18 -4.02 0.24
C SER A 364 -12.80 -5.26 -0.57
N GLY A 365 -11.70 -5.93 -0.19
CA GLY A 365 -11.15 -7.09 -0.91
C GLY A 365 -9.63 -7.12 -0.98
N VAL A 366 -8.94 -5.98 -0.82
CA VAL A 366 -7.53 -5.99 -0.42
C VAL A 366 -7.52 -6.40 1.05
N VAL A 367 -6.89 -7.53 1.35
CA VAL A 367 -6.96 -8.19 2.66
C VAL A 367 -6.20 -7.36 3.69
N HIS A 368 -6.79 -6.26 4.15
CA HIS A 368 -6.41 -5.74 5.45
C HIS A 368 -6.78 -6.81 6.47
N ALA A 369 -5.83 -7.16 7.35
CA ALA A 369 -6.11 -8.00 8.49
C ALA A 369 -7.40 -7.48 9.14
N VAL A 370 -8.44 -8.33 9.16
CA VAL A 370 -9.72 -8.01 9.76
C VAL A 370 -9.42 -7.43 11.14
N PRO A 371 -9.79 -6.18 11.44
CA PRO A 371 -9.55 -5.62 12.76
C PRO A 371 -10.05 -6.65 13.76
N GLU A 372 -9.16 -7.13 14.63
CA GLU A 372 -9.50 -8.21 15.56
C GLU A 372 -10.86 -7.87 16.15
N PRO A 373 -11.87 -8.74 15.96
CA PRO A 373 -13.23 -8.34 16.17
C PRO A 373 -13.34 -7.76 17.57
N SER A 374 -14.08 -6.66 17.70
CA SER A 374 -14.38 -6.00 18.97
C SER A 374 -14.96 -6.99 20.01
N SER A 375 -15.23 -8.24 19.61
CA SER A 375 -15.29 -9.43 20.46
C SER A 375 -14.32 -9.44 21.64
N LEU A 376 -13.05 -9.00 21.53
CA LEU A 376 -12.15 -8.92 22.70
C LEU A 376 -12.62 -7.87 23.72
N VAL A 377 -13.09 -6.72 23.23
CA VAL A 377 -13.67 -5.65 24.05
C VAL A 377 -15.04 -6.07 24.60
N LEU A 378 -15.89 -6.70 23.80
CA LEU A 378 -17.20 -7.22 24.20
C LEU A 378 -17.05 -8.36 25.21
N PHE A 379 -16.04 -9.21 25.06
CA PHE A 379 -15.70 -10.26 26.01
C PHE A 379 -15.18 -9.65 27.32
N ALA A 380 -14.28 -8.67 27.26
CA ALA A 380 -13.78 -7.97 28.45
C ALA A 380 -14.92 -7.25 29.20
N VAL A 381 -15.81 -6.55 28.49
CA VAL A 381 -16.99 -5.90 29.06
C VAL A 381 -17.97 -6.93 29.64
N GLY A 382 -18.15 -8.07 28.96
CA GLY A 382 -18.96 -9.19 29.45
C GLY A 382 -18.41 -9.79 30.76
N VAL A 383 -17.09 -9.99 30.85
CA VAL A 383 -16.42 -10.52 32.05
C VAL A 383 -16.49 -9.53 33.22
N ILE A 384 -16.28 -8.23 32.97
CA ILE A 384 -16.44 -7.17 33.99
C ILE A 384 -17.89 -7.12 34.48
N GLY A 385 -18.86 -7.18 33.56
CA GLY A 385 -20.29 -7.28 33.89
C GLY A 385 -20.58 -8.46 34.83
N LEU A 386 -20.17 -9.67 34.44
CA LEU A 386 -20.36 -10.89 35.24
C LEU A 386 -19.69 -10.81 36.64
N GLY A 387 -18.50 -10.22 36.74
CA GLY A 387 -17.80 -10.02 38.00
C GLY A 387 -18.57 -9.11 38.98
N THR A 388 -19.19 -8.04 38.47
CA THR A 388 -19.96 -7.12 39.32
C THR A 388 -21.28 -7.72 39.82
N PHE A 389 -21.92 -8.60 39.05
CA PHE A 389 -23.13 -9.32 39.50
C PHE A 389 -22.83 -10.41 40.53
N ALA A 390 -21.70 -11.12 40.39
CA ALA A 390 -21.31 -12.16 41.34
C ALA A 390 -21.01 -11.61 42.76
N GLY A 391 -20.50 -10.38 42.86
CA GLY A 391 -20.21 -9.73 44.15
C GLY A 391 -21.44 -9.38 44.99
N ARG A 392 -22.59 -9.15 44.34
CA ARG A 392 -23.81 -8.69 45.04
C ARG A 392 -24.58 -9.82 45.71
N ALA A 393 -24.44 -11.06 45.24
CA ALA A 393 -25.10 -12.23 45.81
C ALA A 393 -24.52 -12.68 47.17
N ARG A 394 -23.33 -12.24 47.56
CA ARG A 394 -22.68 -12.63 48.84
C ARG A 394 -23.02 -11.76 50.05
N ARG A 395 -23.82 -10.71 49.91
CA ARG A 395 -24.22 -9.83 51.05
C ARG A 395 -25.60 -10.12 51.64
N CYS A 396 -26.28 -11.18 51.21
CA CYS A 396 -27.59 -11.58 51.74
C CYS A 396 -27.55 -12.92 52.52
N ARG A 397 -26.41 -13.26 53.12
CA ARG A 397 -26.33 -14.35 54.11
C ARG A 397 -25.81 -13.82 55.43
#